data_AF-A0A087RLY2-F1
#
_entry.id   AF-A0A087RLY2-F1
#
_cell.length_a   1.000
_cell.length_b   1.000
_cell.length_c   1.000
_cell.angle_alpha   90.00
_cell.angle_beta   90.00
_cell.angle_gamma   90.00
#
_symmetry.space_group_name_H-M   'P 1'
#
loop_
_entity.id
_entity.type
_entity.pdbx_description
1 polymer ?
#
loop_
_entity_poly.entity_id
_entity_poly.type
_entity_poly.pdbx_seq_one_letter_code
_entity_poly.pdbx_strand_id
1 'polypeptide(L)' 'MILDEINYAVNLNLISLDDVLKLVKSKPDNMDLVLTGNYAKEEVIEIADLVTEMKEIKHPFQKGIKAKKGIDF' A
#
# COMPACT_ATOMS: atom_id res chain seq x y z
N MET A 1 0.55 -12.01 -5.39
CA MET A 1 1.60 -11.01 -5.73
C MET A 1 1.52 -9.87 -4.74
N ILE A 2 2.66 -9.33 -4.33
CA ILE A 2 2.74 -8.18 -3.42
C ILE A 2 3.24 -6.98 -4.23
N LEU A 3 2.50 -5.89 -4.19
CA LEU A 3 2.83 -4.60 -4.77
C LEU A 3 3.14 -3.64 -3.63
N ASP A 4 4.41 -3.65 -3.22
CA ASP A 4 4.86 -2.88 -2.08
C ASP A 4 4.95 -1.39 -2.43
N GLU A 5 4.44 -0.53 -1.55
CA GLU A 5 4.42 0.94 -1.67
C GLU A 5 3.75 1.50 -2.93
N ILE A 6 2.88 0.71 -3.57
CA ILE A 6 2.20 1.11 -4.81
C ILE A 6 1.27 2.31 -4.61
N ASN A 7 0.64 2.42 -3.43
CA ASN A 7 -0.24 3.55 -3.12
C ASN A 7 0.53 4.88 -3.11
N TYR A 8 1.77 4.87 -2.62
CA TYR A 8 2.66 6.02 -2.71
C TYR A 8 3.05 6.34 -4.15
N ALA A 9 3.34 5.33 -4.97
CA ALA A 9 3.69 5.54 -6.38
C ALA A 9 2.54 6.23 -7.15
N VAL A 10 1.29 5.84 -6.89
CA VAL A 10 0.11 6.54 -7.43
C VAL A 10 0.03 7.96 -6.88
N ASN A 11 0.18 8.14 -5.56
CA ASN A 11 0.09 9.46 -4.94
C ASN A 11 1.16 10.45 -5.42
N LEU A 12 2.35 9.95 -5.80
CA LEU A 12 3.44 10.72 -6.39
C LEU A 12 3.31 10.88 -7.92
N ASN A 13 2.24 10.38 -8.54
CA ASN A 13 2.01 10.37 -9.99
C ASN A 13 3.13 9.65 -10.78
N LEU A 14 3.82 8.69 -10.16
CA LEU A 14 4.82 7.85 -10.84
C LEU A 14 4.16 6.78 -11.71
N ILE A 15 2.97 6.35 -11.32
CA ILE A 15 2.07 5.48 -12.07
C ILE A 15 0.66 6.04 -12.02
N SER A 16 -0.16 5.75 -13.02
CA SER A 16 -1.54 6.21 -13.03
C SER A 16 -2.43 5.33 -12.14
N LEU A 17 -3.44 5.94 -11.52
CA LEU A 17 -4.47 5.20 -10.80
C LEU A 17 -5.20 4.20 -11.71
N ASP A 18 -5.49 4.61 -12.95
CA ASP A 18 -6.17 3.77 -13.93
C ASP A 18 -5.42 2.48 -14.23
N ASP A 19 -4.09 2.51 -14.30
CA ASP A 19 -3.28 1.32 -14.53
C ASP A 19 -3.35 0.36 -13.34
N VAL A 20 -3.39 0.89 -12.11
CA VAL A 20 -3.58 0.07 -10.91
C VAL A 20 -4.97 -0.56 -10.90
N LEU A 21 -6.02 0.21 -11.18
CA LEU A 21 -7.39 -0.30 -11.24
C LEU A 21 -7.56 -1.39 -12.31
N LYS A 22 -6.94 -1.21 -13.48
CA LYS A 22 -6.92 -2.23 -14.54
C LYS A 22 -6.20 -3.50 -14.07
N LEU A 23 -5.04 -3.36 -13.42
CA LEU A 23 -4.27 -4.48 -12.92
C LEU A 23 -5.05 -5.33 -11.90
N VAL A 24 -5.74 -4.67 -10.96
CA VAL A 24 -6.59 -5.35 -9.96
C VAL A 24 -7.69 -6.15 -10.67
N LYS A 25 -8.35 -5.56 -11.68
CA LYS A 25 -9.43 -6.22 -12.44
C LYS A 25 -8.93 -7.32 -13.39
N SER A 26 -7.70 -7.24 -13.87
CA SER A 26 -7.14 -8.20 -14.83
C SER A 26 -6.36 -9.35 -14.17
N LYS A 27 -6.25 -9.38 -12.84
CA LYS A 27 -5.53 -10.44 -12.14
C LYS A 27 -6.21 -11.81 -12.40
N PRO A 28 -5.45 -12.91 -12.47
CA PRO A 28 -6.04 -14.25 -12.51
C PRO A 28 -6.90 -14.54 -11.27
N ASP A 29 -7.98 -15.32 -11.43
CA ASP A 29 -8.91 -15.64 -10.34
C ASP A 29 -8.23 -16.37 -9.17
N ASN A 30 -7.24 -17.21 -9.46
CA ASN A 30 -6.49 -17.99 -8.47
C ASN A 30 -5.29 -17.22 -7.87
N MET A 31 -5.24 -15.89 -8.05
CA MET A 31 -4.16 -15.06 -7.58
C MET A 31 -4.65 -13.97 -6.62
N ASP A 32 -4.07 -13.96 -5.43
CA ASP A 32 -4.21 -12.85 -4.48
C ASP A 32 -3.27 -11.70 -4.86
N LEU A 33 -3.75 -10.48 -4.68
CA LEU A 33 -2.99 -9.26 -4.90
C LEU A 33 -3.00 -8.43 -3.61
N VAL A 34 -1.82 -8.11 -3.09
CA VAL A 34 -1.66 -7.30 -1.87
C VAL A 34 -1.02 -5.98 -2.25
N LEU A 35 -1.67 -4.87 -1.92
CA LEU A 35 -1.18 -3.52 -2.17
C LEU A 35 -0.84 -2.88 -0.82
N THR A 36 0.35 -2.31 -0.69
CA THR A 36 0.79 -1.62 0.55
C THR A 36 1.12 -0.15 0.28
N GLY A 37 1.40 0.57 1.36
CA GLY A 37 1.73 1.99 1.35
C GLY A 37 0.56 2.88 1.77
N ASN A 38 0.89 4.10 2.21
CA ASN A 38 -0.09 5.09 2.65
C ASN A 38 -0.83 5.72 1.47
N TYR A 39 -1.90 6.46 1.78
CA TYR A 39 -2.67 7.26 0.81
C TYR A 39 -3.33 6.43 -0.30
N ALA A 40 -3.80 5.23 0.05
CA ALA A 40 -4.65 4.44 -0.84
C ALA A 40 -5.84 5.30 -1.31
N LYS A 41 -6.05 5.36 -2.63
CA LYS A 41 -7.16 6.11 -3.22
C LYS A 41 -8.49 5.40 -2.94
N GLU A 42 -9.56 6.17 -2.81
CA GLU A 42 -10.89 5.66 -2.48
C GLU A 42 -11.34 4.59 -3.49
N GLU A 43 -11.04 4.81 -4.77
CA GLU A 43 -11.36 3.87 -5.86
C GLU A 43 -10.63 2.52 -5.71
N VAL A 44 -9.45 2.49 -5.09
CA VAL A 44 -8.73 1.23 -4.81
C VAL A 44 -9.35 0.54 -3.60
N ILE A 45 -9.73 1.31 -2.58
CA ILE A 45 -10.38 0.79 -1.36
C ILE A 45 -11.74 0.16 -1.71
N GLU A 46 -12.53 0.80 -2.55
CA GLU A 46 -13.86 0.34 -2.96
C GLU A 46 -13.84 -1.01 -3.71
N ILE A 47 -12.81 -1.29 -4.49
CA ILE A 47 -12.70 -2.53 -5.27
C ILE A 47 -11.95 -3.66 -4.54
N ALA A 48 -11.40 -3.37 -3.36
CA ALA A 48 -10.64 -4.35 -2.60
C ALA A 48 -11.57 -5.26 -1.78
N ASP A 49 -11.31 -6.56 -1.80
CA ASP A 49 -12.06 -7.52 -0.99
C ASP A 49 -11.78 -7.38 0.52
N LEU A 50 -10.58 -6.90 0.86
CA LEU A 50 -10.13 -6.69 2.24
C LEU A 50 -9.27 -5.43 2.32
N VAL A 51 -9.58 -4.57 3.29
CA VAL A 51 -8.82 -3.35 3.58
C VAL A 51 -8.46 -3.31 5.06
N THR A 52 -7.18 -3.12 5.37
CA THR A 52 -6.68 -2.91 6.73
C THR A 52 -5.96 -1.57 6.83
N GLU A 53 -6.39 -0.72 7.76
CA GLU A 53 -5.71 0.55 8.05
C GLU A 53 -4.76 0.39 9.25
N MET A 54 -3.47 0.64 9.02
CA MET A 54 -2.47 0.69 10.08
C MET A 54 -2.36 2.13 10.62
N LYS A 55 -3.06 2.42 11.71
CA LYS A 55 -3.01 3.73 12.36
C LYS A 55 -1.83 3.83 13.33
N GLU A 56 -0.96 4.81 13.15
CA GLU A 56 0.14 5.09 14.09
C GLU A 56 -0.42 5.62 15.42
N ILE A 57 -0.53 4.75 16.43
CA ILE A 57 -0.90 5.15 17.80
C ILE A 57 0.33 5.68 18.57
N LYS A 58 1.50 5.10 18.33
CA LYS A 58 2.79 5.49 18.91
C LYS A 58 3.92 4.94 18.06
N HIS A 59 5.00 5.70 17.89
CA HIS A 59 6.17 5.23 17.15
C HIS A 59 7.50 5.62 17.84
N PRO A 60 8.51 4.72 17.94
CA PRO A 60 9.81 5.03 18.55
C PRO A 60 10.51 6.25 17.94
N PHE A 61 10.30 6.48 16.64
CA PHE A 61 10.83 7.65 15.92
C PHE A 61 10.40 8.98 16.58
N GLN A 62 9.18 9.06 17.12
CA GLN A 62 8.68 10.26 17.82
C GLN A 62 9.49 10.57 19.09
N LYS A 63 10.22 9.59 19.63
CA LYS A 63 11.15 9.74 20.77
C LYS A 63 12.60 9.94 20.34
N GLY A 64 12.85 10.18 19.05
CA GLY A 64 14.19 10.33 18.48
C GLY A 64 14.97 9.03 18.30
N ILE A 65 14.33 7.87 18.47
CA ILE A 65 14.97 6.57 18.22
C ILE A 65 15.05 6.37 16.71
N LYS A 66 16.27 6.28 16.18
CA LYS A 66 16.53 6.03 14.76
C LYS A 66 16.22 4.59 14.36
N ALA A 67 16.06 4.40 13.06
CA ALA A 67 15.86 3.09 12.44
C ALA A 67 16.96 2.09 12.83
N LYS A 68 16.56 0.86 13.12
CA LYS A 68 17.42 -0.25 13.52
C LYS A 68 17.37 -1.34 12.46
N LYS A 69 18.54 -1.83 12.08
CA LYS A 69 18.67 -3.00 11.20
C LYS A 69 18.00 -4.22 11.86
N GLY A 70 17.22 -4.96 11.07
CA GLY A 70 16.44 -6.12 11.50
C GLY A 70 15.10 -5.78 12.17
N ILE A 71 14.75 -4.50 12.27
CA ILE A 71 13.43 -4.05 12.78
C ILE A 71 12.77 -3.16 11.74
N ASP A 72 13.44 -2.06 11.37
CA ASP A 72 12.89 -1.05 10.46
C ASP A 72 13.37 -1.27 9.01
N PHE A 73 14.50 -1.96 8.82
CA PHE A 73 15.07 -2.33 7.52
C PHE A 73 16.05 -3.52 7.62
#